data_AF-A0A7S3MQV9-F1
#
_entry.id   AF-A0A7S3MQV9-F1
#
_cell.length_a   1.000
_cell.length_b   1.000
_cell.length_c   1.000
_cell.angle_alpha   90.00
_cell.angle_beta   90.00
_cell.angle_gamma   90.00
#
_symmetry.space_group_name_H-M   'P 1'
#
loop_
_entity.id
_entity.type
_entity.pdbx_description
1 polymer ?
#
loop_
_entity_poly.entity_id
_entity_poly.type
_entity_poly.pdbx_seq_one_letter_code
_entity_poly.pdbx_strand_id
1 'polypeptide(L)'
;YAQMKRWHDEFGPKLEILLFPSDEWRQELPTEEIPHAVQSHGLPIDAPGCHLMDKVSTNGPKANEVFKIAKISYPGDITWNFDGAFVFGADGSPMGKFSLRGDLAYADRLVRRAVATTAIGMQ
;
A
#
# COMPACT_ATOMS: atom_id res chain seq x y z
N TYR A 1 5.33 4.16 -7.85
CA TYR A 1 6.52 3.73 -7.09
C TYR A 1 7.30 4.87 -6.42
N ALA A 2 7.72 5.92 -7.13
CA ALA A 2 8.59 6.97 -6.56
C ALA A 2 8.14 7.56 -5.21
N GLN A 3 6.84 7.80 -5.02
CA GLN A 3 6.33 8.30 -3.73
C GLN A 3 6.50 7.29 -2.59
N MET A 4 6.22 6.01 -2.85
CA MET A 4 6.42 4.94 -1.85
C MET A 4 7.89 4.79 -1.47
N LYS A 5 8.80 4.92 -2.46
CA LYS A 5 10.24 4.92 -2.18
C LYS A 5 10.62 6.08 -1.25
N ARG A 6 10.11 7.28 -1.50
CA ARG A 6 10.37 8.43 -0.61
C ARG A 6 9.89 8.18 0.81
N TRP A 7 8.70 7.60 0.99
CA TRP A 7 8.21 7.25 2.33
C TRP A 7 9.05 6.17 3.00
N HIS A 8 9.50 5.16 2.24
CA HIS A 8 10.43 4.15 2.77
C HIS A 8 11.76 4.78 3.20
N ASP A 9 12.37 5.60 2.35
CA ASP A 9 13.63 6.29 2.66
C ASP A 9 13.50 7.18 3.91
N GLU A 10 12.33 7.79 4.11
CA GLU A 10 12.07 8.71 5.23
C GLU A 10 11.73 7.99 6.55
N PHE A 11 10.84 6.99 6.51
CA PHE A 11 10.30 6.36 7.71
C PHE A 11 10.90 5.00 8.02
N GLY A 12 11.49 4.33 7.02
CA GLY A 12 12.05 2.98 7.13
C GLY A 12 11.10 2.03 7.87
N PRO A 13 11.56 1.31 8.91
CA PRO A 13 10.77 0.32 9.63
C PRO A 13 9.63 0.90 10.47
N LYS A 14 9.45 2.23 10.52
CA LYS A 14 8.27 2.85 11.16
C LYS A 14 7.04 2.84 10.25
N LEU A 15 7.20 2.47 8.98
CA LEU A 15 6.14 2.34 8.00
C LEU A 15 6.33 1.02 7.24
N GLU A 16 5.30 0.18 7.23
CA GLU A 16 5.27 -1.04 6.42
C GLU A 16 4.48 -0.79 5.13
N ILE A 17 5.17 -0.85 3.98
CA ILE A 17 4.55 -0.71 2.65
C ILE A 17 4.29 -2.10 2.08
N LEU A 18 3.02 -2.50 2.02
CA LEU A 18 2.59 -3.77 1.42
C LEU A 18 2.17 -3.55 -0.04
N LEU A 19 2.85 -4.22 -0.96
CA LEU A 19 2.60 -4.15 -2.40
C LEU A 19 1.84 -5.40 -2.84
N PHE A 20 0.58 -5.24 -3.25
CA PHE A 20 -0.28 -6.33 -3.71
C PHE A 20 -0.48 -6.25 -5.23
N PRO A 21 0.17 -7.10 -6.03
CA PRO A 21 -0.11 -7.15 -7.46
C PRO A 21 -1.48 -7.78 -7.73
N SER A 22 -2.11 -7.43 -8.87
CA SER A 22 -3.47 -7.89 -9.21
C SER A 22 -3.69 -7.95 -10.72
N ASP A 23 -4.20 -9.07 -11.23
CA ASP A 23 -4.50 -9.25 -12.65
C ASP A 23 -5.83 -8.62 -13.11
N GLU A 24 -6.56 -7.92 -12.23
CA GLU A 24 -7.91 -7.40 -12.51
C GLU A 24 -7.96 -6.43 -13.71
N TRP A 25 -6.83 -5.79 -14.03
CA TRP A 25 -6.71 -4.87 -15.17
C TRP A 25 -5.85 -5.41 -16.33
N ARG A 26 -5.43 -6.69 -16.27
CA ARG A 26 -4.71 -7.39 -17.36
C ARG A 26 -3.46 -6.68 -17.89
N GLN A 27 -2.76 -5.94 -17.03
CA GLN A 27 -1.51 -5.25 -17.35
C GLN A 27 -0.34 -5.68 -16.46
N GLU A 28 -0.56 -6.63 -15.56
CA GLU A 28 0.50 -7.10 -14.69
C GLU A 28 1.44 -8.05 -15.41
N LEU A 29 2.69 -8.01 -14.96
CA LEU A 29 3.74 -8.90 -15.41
C LEU A 29 3.46 -10.35 -14.94
N PRO A 30 4.11 -11.35 -15.57
CA PRO A 30 4.25 -12.68 -14.98
C PRO A 30 4.77 -12.57 -13.55
N THR A 31 4.26 -13.41 -12.63
CA THR A 31 4.55 -13.33 -11.18
C THR A 31 6.05 -13.27 -10.88
N GLU A 32 6.82 -14.06 -11.60
CA GLU A 32 8.27 -14.18 -11.51
C GLU A 32 9.04 -12.90 -11.92
N GLU A 33 8.44 -12.03 -12.73
CA GLU A 33 9.04 -10.78 -13.19
C GLU A 33 8.71 -9.57 -12.30
N ILE A 34 7.65 -9.67 -11.49
CA ILE A 34 7.19 -8.58 -10.62
C ILE A 34 8.27 -8.12 -9.63
N PRO A 35 9.01 -9.01 -8.92
CA PRO A 35 10.06 -8.59 -7.99
C PRO A 35 11.09 -7.67 -8.65
N HIS A 36 11.61 -8.08 -9.80
CA HIS A 36 12.60 -7.31 -10.56
C HIS A 36 12.04 -5.95 -11.01
N ALA A 37 10.79 -5.92 -11.51
CA ALA A 37 10.16 -4.68 -11.93
C ALA A 37 9.99 -3.68 -10.76
N VAL A 38 9.54 -4.15 -9.59
CA VAL A 38 9.39 -3.30 -8.41
C VAL A 38 10.76 -2.80 -7.91
N GLN A 39 11.76 -3.68 -7.85
CA GLN A 39 13.14 -3.33 -7.46
C GLN A 39 13.79 -2.34 -8.42
N SER A 40 13.49 -2.40 -9.72
CA SER A 40 13.98 -1.43 -10.72
C SER A 40 13.52 0.01 -10.43
N HIS A 41 12.45 0.18 -9.65
CA HIS A 41 11.98 1.47 -9.15
C HIS A 41 12.56 1.87 -7.78
N GLY A 42 13.48 1.07 -7.23
CA GLY A 42 14.22 1.35 -6.00
C GLY A 42 13.47 1.05 -4.70
N LEU A 43 12.43 0.20 -4.73
CA LEU A 43 11.77 -0.28 -3.52
C LEU A 43 12.45 -1.56 -3.01
N PRO A 44 12.85 -1.61 -1.72
CA PRO A 44 13.58 -2.73 -1.18
C PRO A 44 12.62 -3.80 -0.64
N ILE A 45 11.99 -4.56 -1.55
CA ILE A 45 10.98 -5.60 -1.22
C ILE A 45 11.50 -6.76 -0.38
N ASP A 46 12.82 -6.86 -0.21
CA ASP A 46 13.52 -7.87 0.60
C ASP A 46 14.10 -7.28 1.90
N ALA A 47 13.69 -6.06 2.30
CA ALA A 47 14.14 -5.39 3.51
C ALA A 47 12.95 -4.93 4.39
N PRO A 48 13.17 -4.65 5.69
CA PRO A 48 12.12 -4.12 6.56
C PRO A 48 11.47 -2.84 6.00
N GLY A 49 10.17 -2.67 6.20
CA GLY A 49 9.41 -1.51 5.76
C GLY A 49 8.82 -1.59 4.35
N CYS A 50 9.10 -2.64 3.56
CA CYS A 50 8.48 -2.84 2.26
C CYS A 50 8.40 -4.33 1.89
N HIS A 51 7.20 -4.80 1.56
CA HIS A 51 6.96 -6.20 1.25
C HIS A 51 6.17 -6.34 -0.05
N LEU A 52 6.69 -7.17 -0.95
CA LEU A 52 5.93 -7.65 -2.09
C LEU A 52 5.09 -8.86 -1.65
N MET A 53 3.79 -8.78 -1.87
CA MET A 53 2.83 -9.83 -1.52
C MET A 53 2.51 -10.70 -2.73
N ASP A 54 1.86 -11.84 -2.49
CA ASP A 54 1.28 -12.66 -3.56
C ASP A 54 0.25 -11.87 -4.39
N LYS A 55 0.05 -12.29 -5.65
CA LYS A 55 -1.00 -11.74 -6.50
C LYS A 55 -2.37 -12.04 -5.91
N VAL A 56 -3.25 -11.05 -5.85
CA VAL A 56 -4.57 -11.17 -5.24
C VAL A 56 -5.66 -10.53 -6.08
N SER A 57 -6.91 -10.94 -5.86
CA SER A 57 -8.07 -10.13 -6.22
C SER A 57 -8.24 -9.00 -5.21
N THR A 58 -8.57 -7.81 -5.69
CA THR A 58 -8.82 -6.63 -4.87
C THR A 58 -10.30 -6.28 -4.80
N ASN A 59 -11.09 -6.72 -5.79
CA ASN A 59 -12.51 -6.43 -5.94
C ASN A 59 -13.38 -7.70 -5.84
N GLY A 60 -14.68 -7.49 -5.60
CA GLY A 60 -15.69 -8.55 -5.59
C GLY A 60 -15.58 -9.58 -4.46
N PRO A 61 -16.34 -10.68 -4.54
CA PRO A 61 -16.45 -11.67 -3.46
C PRO A 61 -15.13 -12.41 -3.13
N LYS A 62 -14.23 -12.49 -4.11
CA LYS A 62 -12.92 -13.15 -3.99
C LYS A 62 -11.80 -12.20 -3.57
N ALA A 63 -12.11 -10.93 -3.28
CA ALA A 63 -11.12 -9.98 -2.81
C ALA A 63 -10.36 -10.53 -1.59
N ASN A 64 -9.06 -10.26 -1.51
CA ASN A 64 -8.27 -10.57 -0.33
C ASN A 64 -8.84 -9.84 0.89
N GLU A 65 -8.75 -10.47 2.07
CA GLU A 65 -9.37 -9.98 3.31
C GLU A 65 -8.89 -8.58 3.72
N VAL A 66 -7.63 -8.22 3.45
CA VAL A 66 -7.12 -6.86 3.72
C VAL A 66 -7.93 -5.81 2.94
N PHE A 67 -8.21 -6.08 1.66
CA PHE A 67 -9.02 -5.19 0.83
C PHE A 67 -10.49 -5.18 1.26
N LYS A 68 -11.04 -6.33 1.69
CA LYS A 68 -12.41 -6.39 2.24
C LYS A 68 -12.53 -5.53 3.49
N ILE A 69 -11.61 -5.69 4.44
CA ILE A 69 -11.56 -4.91 5.69
C ILE A 69 -11.44 -3.42 5.38
N ALA A 70 -10.51 -3.04 4.49
CA ALA A 70 -10.31 -1.65 4.12
C ALA A 70 -11.59 -1.02 3.51
N LYS A 71 -12.29 -1.79 2.66
CA LYS A 71 -13.51 -1.35 1.97
C LYS A 71 -14.76 -1.31 2.85
N ILE A 72 -14.74 -1.90 4.05
CA ILE A 72 -15.80 -1.67 5.05
C ILE A 72 -15.78 -0.19 5.47
N SER A 73 -14.60 0.38 5.72
CA SER A 73 -14.45 1.77 6.14
C SER A 73 -14.37 2.75 4.97
N TYR A 74 -13.82 2.32 3.83
CA TYR A 74 -13.70 3.14 2.62
C TYR A 74 -14.30 2.42 1.40
N PRO A 75 -15.63 2.44 1.27
CA PRO A 75 -16.34 1.70 0.22
C PRO A 75 -15.95 2.09 -1.20
N GLY A 76 -16.30 1.21 -2.13
CA GLY A 76 -16.10 1.39 -3.56
C GLY A 76 -14.95 0.57 -4.10
N ASP A 77 -15.11 0.14 -5.35
CA ASP A 77 -14.13 -0.66 -6.05
C ASP A 77 -12.85 0.12 -6.31
N ILE A 78 -11.77 -0.63 -6.48
CA ILE A 78 -10.53 -0.11 -7.05
C ILE A 78 -10.76 -0.10 -8.54
N THR A 79 -10.49 1.04 -9.20
CA THR A 79 -10.81 1.20 -10.62
C THR A 79 -9.60 1.02 -11.52
N TRP A 80 -8.39 1.11 -10.97
CA TRP A 80 -7.14 0.93 -11.70
C TRP A 80 -5.94 0.60 -10.79
N ASN A 81 -4.83 0.19 -11.39
CA ASN A 81 -3.52 0.08 -10.73
C ASN A 81 -3.17 1.39 -10.01
N PHE A 82 -2.73 1.27 -8.75
CA PHE A 82 -2.38 2.39 -7.86
C PHE A 82 -3.54 3.32 -7.47
N ASP A 83 -4.80 2.96 -7.75
CA ASP A 83 -5.99 3.77 -7.46
C ASP A 83 -6.76 3.33 -6.20
N GLY A 84 -6.15 2.46 -5.39
CA GLY A 84 -6.76 1.92 -4.17
C GLY A 84 -5.73 1.63 -3.11
N ALA A 85 -4.94 2.65 -2.77
CA ALA A 85 -4.04 2.57 -1.63
C ALA A 85 -4.79 2.90 -0.34
N PHE A 86 -4.47 2.19 0.74
CA PHE A 86 -5.08 2.38 2.06
C PHE A 86 -3.98 2.59 3.10
N VAL A 87 -4.22 3.45 4.09
CA VAL A 87 -3.35 3.59 5.27
C VAL A 87 -4.06 3.00 6.47
N PHE A 88 -3.35 2.18 7.24
CA PHE A 88 -3.77 1.71 8.55
C PHE A 88 -2.87 2.32 9.63
N GLY A 89 -3.44 2.62 10.78
CA GLY A 89 -2.69 3.02 11.97
C GLY A 89 -1.99 1.83 12.62
N ALA A 90 -1.10 2.11 13.57
CA ALA A 90 -0.39 1.08 14.35
C ALA A 90 -1.32 0.15 15.15
N ASP A 91 -2.52 0.62 15.47
CA ASP A 91 -3.59 -0.16 16.11
C ASP A 91 -4.40 -1.03 15.12
N GLY A 92 -4.05 -0.98 13.82
CA GLY A 92 -4.79 -1.65 12.74
C GLY A 92 -6.05 -0.90 12.29
N SER A 93 -6.32 0.30 12.81
CA SER A 93 -7.49 1.09 12.39
C SER A 93 -7.27 1.68 10.99
N PRO A 94 -8.23 1.54 10.06
CA PRO A 94 -8.12 2.14 8.73
C PRO A 94 -8.25 3.68 8.83
N MET A 95 -7.30 4.41 8.23
CA MET A 95 -7.19 5.87 8.34
C MET A 95 -7.54 6.63 7.06
N GLY A 96 -7.48 5.98 5.90
CA GLY A 96 -7.91 6.56 4.62
C GLY A 96 -7.68 5.67 3.41
N LYS A 97 -8.35 6.01 2.32
CA LYS A 97 -8.16 5.49 0.96
C LYS A 97 -7.75 6.63 0.03
N PHE A 98 -6.83 6.39 -0.89
CA PHE A 98 -6.37 7.41 -1.84
C PHE A 98 -5.83 6.79 -3.13
N SER A 99 -5.76 7.62 -4.18
CA SER A 99 -5.08 7.29 -5.43
C SER A 99 -3.64 7.77 -5.42
N LEU A 100 -2.68 6.86 -5.63
CA LEU A 100 -1.27 7.21 -5.85
C LEU A 100 -1.03 7.88 -7.21
N ARG A 101 -2.07 8.04 -8.03
CA ARG A 101 -2.02 8.72 -9.32
C ARG A 101 -2.38 10.20 -9.25
N GLY A 102 -3.12 10.62 -8.21
CA GLY A 102 -3.67 11.98 -8.12
C GLY A 102 -3.66 12.62 -6.73
N ASP A 103 -3.70 11.82 -5.66
CA ASP A 103 -3.97 12.32 -4.30
C ASP A 103 -2.70 12.47 -3.44
N LEU A 104 -1.54 12.67 -4.06
CA LEU A 104 -0.24 12.56 -3.37
C LEU A 104 -0.10 13.47 -2.14
N ALA A 105 -0.64 14.69 -2.19
CA ALA A 105 -0.59 15.60 -1.05
C ALA A 105 -1.44 15.13 0.14
N TYR A 106 -2.60 14.52 -0.14
CA TYR A 106 -3.44 13.92 0.90
C TYR A 106 -2.79 12.65 1.46
N ALA A 107 -2.28 11.81 0.56
CA ALA A 107 -1.56 10.58 0.91
C ALA A 107 -0.38 10.86 1.85
N ASP A 108 0.44 11.86 1.52
CA ASP A 108 1.63 12.22 2.32
C ASP A 108 1.25 12.65 3.75
N ARG A 109 0.22 13.49 3.90
CA ARG A 109 -0.30 13.88 5.22
C ARG A 109 -0.81 12.68 6.00
N LEU A 110 -1.48 11.75 5.33
CA LEU A 110 -2.08 10.59 5.97
C LEU A 110 -1.02 9.62 6.48
N VAL A 111 -0.01 9.30 5.65
CA VAL A 111 1.12 8.44 6.02
C VAL A 111 1.90 9.04 7.19
N ARG A 112 2.22 10.35 7.14
CA ARG A 112 2.90 11.05 8.24
C ARG A 112 2.13 10.96 9.55
N ARG A 113 0.80 11.13 9.49
CA ARG A 113 -0.07 11.02 10.66
C ARG A 113 -0.05 9.61 11.25
N ALA A 114 -0.11 8.57 10.41
CA ALA A 114 -0.06 7.17 10.86
C ALA A 114 1.27 6.82 11.53
N VAL A 115 2.39 7.30 10.97
CA VAL A 115 3.71 7.11 11.58
C VAL A 115 3.81 7.83 12.94
N ALA A 116 3.25 9.05 13.04
CA ALA A 116 3.31 9.84 14.28
C ALA A 116 2.51 9.23 15.45
N THR A 117 1.38 8.56 15.20
CA THR A 117 0.59 7.92 16.28
C THR A 117 1.32 6.74 16.92
N THR A 118 2.18 6.07 16.17
CA THR A 118 3.03 4.97 16.66
C THR A 118 4.01 5.43 17.74
N ALA A 119 4.47 6.69 17.69
CA ALA A 119 5.45 7.23 18.64
C ALA A 119 4.86 7.59 20.01
N ILE A 120 3.54 7.74 20.13
CA ILE A 120 2.87 8.19 21.35
C ILE A 120 2.47 6.99 22.25
N GLY A 121 2.27 5.81 21.68
CA GLY A 121 1.89 4.59 22.42
C GLY A 121 3.03 3.82 23.09
N MET A 122 4.27 4.35 23.04
CA MET A 122 5.47 3.73 23.63
C MET A 122 6.00 4.47 24.88
N GLN A 123 5.18 5.32 25.52
CA GLN A 123 5.50 5.97 26.79
C GLN A 123 4.82 5.28 27.96
#